data_AF-A0A6G4ZZ91-F1
#
_entry.id   AF-A0A6G4ZZ91-F1
#
_cell.length_a   1.000
_cell.length_b   1.000
_cell.length_c   1.000
_cell.angle_alpha   90.00
_cell.angle_beta   90.00
_cell.angle_gamma   90.00
#
_symmetry.space_group_name_H-M   'P 1'
#
loop_
_entity.id
_entity.type
_entity.pdbx_description
1 polymer ?
#
loop_
_entity_poly.entity_id
_entity_poly.type
_entity_poly.pdbx_seq_one_letter_code
_entity_poly.pdbx_strand_id
1 'polypeptide(L)'
;KIQTDVFPHLLKLHAIHPTLYPTVCPWCGGRPTLYHISWGCDRKPSDITNFLGEPLTPSMEQWEAHLASSDPGVQLALLDQVRRAAKASGALDVGPQP
;
A
#
# COMPACT_ATOMS: atom_id res chain seq x y z
N LYS A 1 -11.76 -4.32 -7.81
CA LYS A 1 -10.48 -4.10 -8.52
C LYS A 1 -9.82 -2.84 -8.02
N ILE A 2 -8.59 -2.97 -7.52
CA ILE A 2 -7.72 -1.81 -7.34
C ILE A 2 -7.30 -1.38 -8.74
N GLN A 3 -7.78 -0.23 -9.19
CA GLN A 3 -7.14 0.43 -10.30
C GLN A 3 -5.88 1.09 -9.74
N THR A 4 -4.72 0.64 -10.20
CA THR A 4 -3.39 1.06 -9.74
C THR A 4 -3.17 2.57 -9.78
N ASP A 5 -3.95 3.29 -10.60
CA ASP A 5 -3.89 4.75 -10.72
C ASP A 5 -4.90 5.50 -9.84
N VAL A 6 -5.84 4.81 -9.17
CA VAL A 6 -6.89 5.46 -8.37
C VAL A 6 -6.52 5.50 -6.88
N PHE A 7 -5.72 4.54 -6.39
CA PHE A 7 -5.45 4.43 -4.97
C PHE A 7 -4.39 5.44 -4.49
N PRO A 8 -4.62 6.18 -3.39
CA PRO A 8 -3.66 7.17 -2.89
C PRO A 8 -2.39 6.50 -2.37
N HIS A 9 -1.25 7.05 -2.76
CA HIS A 9 0.07 6.71 -2.22
C HIS A 9 0.91 7.98 -2.10
N LEU A 10 1.91 7.98 -1.20
CA LEU A 10 2.65 9.19 -0.83
C LEU A 10 3.28 9.90 -2.04
N LEU A 11 3.83 9.17 -3.00
CA LEU A 11 4.40 9.79 -4.20
C LEU A 11 3.36 10.58 -5.03
N LYS A 12 2.12 10.06 -5.14
CA LYS A 12 1.03 10.76 -5.84
C LYS A 12 0.55 11.96 -5.03
N LEU A 13 0.42 11.79 -3.71
CA LEU A 13 0.01 12.87 -2.81
C LEU A 13 1.05 14.00 -2.74
N HIS A 14 2.34 13.68 -2.75
CA HIS A 14 3.41 14.68 -2.84
C HIS A 14 3.33 15.49 -4.13
N ALA A 15 2.98 14.86 -5.26
CA ALA A 15 2.81 15.60 -6.52
C ALA A 15 1.67 16.63 -6.46
N ILE A 16 0.69 16.45 -5.58
CA ILE A 16 -0.46 17.35 -5.39
C ILE A 16 -0.19 18.35 -4.25
N HIS A 17 0.38 17.88 -3.13
CA HIS A 17 0.70 18.65 -1.93
C HIS A 17 2.13 18.38 -1.45
N PRO A 18 3.15 18.96 -2.11
CA PRO A 18 4.56 18.64 -1.85
C PRO A 18 5.03 18.91 -0.43
N THR A 19 4.42 19.89 0.23
CA THR A 19 4.76 20.32 1.59
C THR A 19 4.16 19.42 2.68
N LEU A 20 3.12 18.64 2.36
CA LEU A 20 2.40 17.81 3.33
C LEU A 20 2.85 16.35 3.31
N TYR A 21 3.28 15.84 2.15
CA TYR A 21 3.62 14.43 1.99
C TYR A 21 5.08 14.24 1.60
N PRO A 22 5.82 13.33 2.24
CA PRO A 22 7.21 13.05 1.88
C PRO A 22 7.32 12.28 0.55
N THR A 23 8.43 12.51 -0.17
CA THR A 23 8.82 11.73 -1.38
C THR A 23 9.49 10.40 -1.07
N VAL A 24 9.60 10.06 0.21
CA VAL A 24 10.30 8.88 0.71
C VAL A 24 9.37 8.00 1.53
N CYS A 25 9.62 6.69 1.46
CA CYS A 25 8.94 5.69 2.26
C CYS A 25 9.31 5.89 3.74
N PRO A 26 8.33 5.97 4.65
CA PRO A 26 8.60 6.22 6.08
C PRO A 26 9.36 5.07 6.76
N TRP A 27 9.41 3.88 6.15
CA TRP A 27 10.00 2.69 6.77
C TRP A 27 11.41 2.38 6.29
N CYS A 28 11.71 2.60 5.01
CA CYS A 28 13.03 2.28 4.44
C CYS A 28 13.71 3.46 3.72
N GLY A 29 13.05 4.61 3.58
CA GLY A 29 13.56 5.76 2.83
C GLY A 29 13.50 5.61 1.30
N GLY A 30 13.06 4.46 0.79
CA GLY A 30 12.90 4.21 -0.65
C GLY A 30 11.77 5.01 -1.30
N ARG A 31 11.57 4.86 -2.61
CA ARG A 31 10.53 5.59 -3.35
C ARG A 31 9.12 5.04 -3.01
N PRO A 32 8.17 5.86 -2.52
CA PRO A 32 6.89 5.38 -2.00
C PRO A 32 5.82 5.26 -3.10
N THR A 33 6.06 4.34 -4.04
CA THR A 33 5.06 3.92 -5.05
C THR A 33 3.94 3.11 -4.40
N LEU A 34 2.82 2.93 -5.10
CA LEU A 34 1.73 2.08 -4.64
C LEU A 34 2.24 0.67 -4.29
N TYR A 35 2.92 0.01 -5.24
CA TYR A 35 3.53 -1.30 -5.03
C TYR A 35 4.44 -1.32 -3.80
N HIS A 36 5.36 -0.35 -3.68
CA HIS A 36 6.34 -0.35 -2.60
C HIS A 36 5.68 -0.24 -1.22
N ILE A 37 4.77 0.74 -1.07
CA ILE A 37 4.06 0.98 0.18
C ILE A 37 3.13 -0.19 0.52
N SER A 38 2.38 -0.74 -0.44
CA SER A 38 1.43 -1.81 -0.14
C SER A 38 2.05 -3.19 0.03
N TRP A 39 3.13 -3.48 -0.72
CA TRP A 39 3.60 -4.85 -0.94
C TRP A 39 5.13 -4.98 -0.86
N GLY A 40 5.87 -4.18 -1.62
CA GLY A 40 7.31 -4.39 -1.86
C GLY A 40 8.29 -3.83 -0.83
N CYS A 41 7.85 -3.13 0.22
CA CYS A 41 8.76 -2.64 1.26
C CYS A 41 9.06 -3.70 2.36
N ASP A 42 10.32 -4.13 2.48
CA ASP A 42 10.73 -5.17 3.44
C ASP A 42 10.81 -4.69 4.89
N ARG A 43 10.78 -3.36 5.11
CA ARG A 43 10.83 -2.76 6.44
C ARG A 43 9.44 -2.37 6.98
N LYS A 44 8.37 -2.86 6.35
CA LYS A 44 7.01 -2.62 6.82
C LYS A 44 6.82 -3.12 8.26
N PRO A 45 5.99 -2.45 9.07
CA PRO A 45 5.57 -2.97 10.37
C PRO A 45 4.97 -4.37 10.23
N SER A 46 5.33 -5.27 11.14
CA SER A 46 4.92 -6.69 11.11
C SER A 46 3.40 -6.88 11.10
N ASP A 47 2.66 -5.93 11.67
CA ASP A 47 1.19 -5.94 11.72
C ASP A 47 0.53 -5.82 10.32
N ILE A 48 1.29 -5.36 9.32
CA ILE A 48 0.85 -5.19 7.94
C ILE A 48 1.67 -6.01 6.95
N THR A 49 2.46 -6.98 7.42
CA THR A 49 3.21 -7.93 6.58
C THR A 49 2.50 -9.28 6.45
N ASN A 50 1.19 -9.34 6.68
CA ASN A 50 0.39 -10.55 6.49
C ASN A 50 -0.70 -10.34 5.43
N PHE A 51 -0.77 -11.26 4.47
CA PHE A 51 -1.77 -11.31 3.40
C PHE A 51 -2.45 -12.68 3.40
N LEU A 52 -3.79 -12.70 3.51
CA LEU A 52 -4.58 -13.93 3.63
C LEU A 52 -4.13 -14.88 4.76
N GLY A 53 -3.53 -14.33 5.82
CA GLY A 53 -3.03 -15.12 6.96
C GLY A 53 -1.62 -15.66 6.79
N GLU A 54 -0.97 -15.41 5.65
CA GLU A 54 0.42 -15.79 5.38
C GLU A 54 1.35 -14.58 5.34
N PRO A 55 2.66 -14.75 5.64
CA PRO A 55 3.64 -13.69 5.48
C PRO A 55 3.69 -13.18 4.03
N LEU A 56 3.63 -11.86 3.88
CA LEU A 56 3.79 -11.20 2.60
C LEU A 56 5.17 -11.49 2.03
N THR A 57 5.19 -12.06 0.83
CA THR A 57 6.42 -12.19 0.05
C THR A 57 6.52 -10.97 -0.87
N PRO A 58 7.54 -10.11 -0.71
CA PRO A 58 7.67 -8.86 -1.46
C PRO A 58 8.18 -9.14 -2.89
N SER A 59 7.34 -9.76 -3.72
CA SER A 59 7.57 -9.92 -5.17
C SER A 59 6.59 -9.08 -5.97
N MET A 60 7.10 -8.44 -7.02
CA MET A 60 6.30 -7.70 -8.01
C MET A 60 5.37 -8.64 -8.77
N GLU A 61 5.84 -9.83 -9.13
CA GLU A 61 5.07 -10.82 -9.88
C GLU A 61 3.86 -11.31 -9.08
N GLN A 62 4.03 -11.55 -7.78
CA GLN A 62 2.93 -11.94 -6.90
C GLN A 62 1.92 -10.81 -6.75
N TRP A 63 2.40 -9.58 -6.55
CA TRP A 63 1.51 -8.43 -6.46
C TRP A 63 0.66 -8.25 -7.74
N GLU A 64 1.28 -8.37 -8.91
CA GLU A 64 0.59 -8.32 -10.20
C GLU A 64 -0.39 -9.47 -10.39
N ALA A 65 -0.02 -10.69 -9.97
CA ALA A 65 -0.91 -11.85 -10.01
C ALA A 65 -2.18 -11.62 -9.15
N HIS A 66 -2.03 -11.07 -7.94
CA HIS A 66 -3.18 -10.75 -7.09
C HIS A 66 -4.02 -9.60 -7.65
N LEU A 67 -3.41 -8.60 -8.28
CA LEU A 67 -4.13 -7.54 -8.99
C LEU A 67 -4.96 -8.08 -10.15
N ALA A 68 -4.40 -9.01 -10.92
CA ALA A 68 -5.05 -9.65 -12.07
C ALA A 68 -6.12 -10.67 -11.68
N SER A 69 -6.08 -11.18 -10.44
CA SER A 69 -7.04 -12.16 -9.94
C SER A 69 -8.48 -11.67 -10.07
N SER A 70 -9.37 -12.56 -10.52
CA SER A 70 -10.81 -12.31 -10.52
C SER A 70 -11.51 -12.90 -9.28
N ASP A 71 -10.75 -13.53 -8.38
CA ASP A 71 -11.29 -14.05 -7.13
C ASP A 71 -11.70 -12.90 -6.19
N PRO A 72 -12.97 -12.86 -5.72
CA PRO A 72 -13.44 -11.81 -4.83
C PRO A 72 -12.69 -11.76 -3.50
N GLY A 73 -12.31 -12.90 -2.93
CA GLY A 73 -11.59 -12.98 -1.66
C GLY A 73 -10.20 -12.35 -1.76
N VAL A 74 -9.44 -12.70 -2.80
CA VAL A 74 -8.13 -12.12 -3.11
C VAL A 74 -8.25 -10.61 -3.34
N GLN A 75 -9.25 -10.17 -4.10
CA GLN A 75 -9.47 -8.74 -4.38
C GLN A 75 -9.79 -7.94 -3.11
N LEU A 76 -10.62 -8.49 -2.21
CA LEU A 76 -10.94 -7.88 -0.92
C LEU A 76 -9.73 -7.83 0.00
N ALA A 77 -8.97 -8.93 0.10
CA ALA A 77 -7.75 -8.97 0.90
C ALA A 77 -6.69 -7.99 0.40
N LEU A 78 -6.56 -7.83 -0.93
CA LEU A 78 -5.64 -6.87 -1.52
C LEU A 78 -6.06 -5.43 -1.23
N LEU A 79 -7.35 -5.13 -1.32
CA LEU A 79 -7.91 -3.83 -0.94
C LEU A 79 -7.66 -3.51 0.53
N ASP A 80 -7.88 -4.47 1.41
CA ASP A 80 -7.65 -4.32 2.84
C ASP A 80 -6.16 -4.09 3.15
N GLN A 81 -5.27 -4.89 2.56
CA GLN A 81 -3.82 -4.73 2.70
C GLN A 81 -3.36 -3.34 2.24
N VAL A 82 -3.79 -2.91 1.06
CA VAL A 82 -3.43 -1.60 0.50
C VAL A 82 -3.96 -0.46 1.37
N ARG A 83 -5.16 -0.59 1.95
CA ARG A 83 -5.70 0.38 2.92
C ARG A 83 -4.91 0.42 4.22
N ARG A 84 -4.57 -0.74 4.80
CA ARG A 84 -3.75 -0.83 6.02
C ARG A 84 -2.39 -0.18 5.81
N ALA A 85 -1.73 -0.49 4.69
CA ALA A 85 -0.44 0.11 4.35
C ALA A 85 -0.53 1.63 4.12
N ALA A 86 -1.58 2.11 3.44
CA ALA A 86 -1.77 3.54 3.22
C ALA A 86 -2.02 4.30 4.53
N LYS A 87 -2.80 3.74 5.45
CA LYS A 87 -2.98 4.29 6.81
C LYS A 87 -1.66 4.32 7.59
N ALA A 88 -0.96 3.19 7.65
CA ALA A 88 0.29 3.06 8.40
C ALA A 88 1.43 3.94 7.85
N SER A 89 1.39 4.27 6.55
CA SER A 89 2.35 5.18 5.92
C SER A 89 1.94 6.66 5.97
N GLY A 90 0.74 6.98 6.46
CA GLY A 90 0.19 8.34 6.45
C GLY A 90 -0.33 8.81 5.09
N ALA A 91 -0.44 7.92 4.09
CA ALA A 91 -1.07 8.22 2.80
C ALA A 91 -2.60 8.22 2.85
N LEU A 92 -3.20 7.64 3.90
CA LEU A 92 -4.63 7.71 4.15
C LEU A 92 -4.81 8.23 5.57
N ASP A 93 -4.98 9.55 5.71
CA ASP A 93 -5.39 10.14 6.99
C ASP A 93 -6.68 9.44 7.43
N VAL A 94 -6.68 8.93 8.66
CA VAL A 94 -7.93 8.62 9.34
C VAL A 94 -8.57 9.98 9.54
N GLY A 95 -9.50 10.37 8.66
CA GLY A 95 -10.36 11.53 8.91
C GLY A 95 -10.87 11.45 10.35
N PRO A 96 -11.04 12.59 11.05
CA PRO A 96 -11.38 12.60 12.45
C PRO A 96 -12.55 11.64 12.69
N GLN A 97 -12.36 10.65 13.57
CA GLN A 97 -13.46 9.80 13.99
C GLN A 97 -14.58 10.70 14.55
N PRO A 98 -15.85 10.45 14.18
CA PRO A 98 -16.97 11.21 14.73
C PRO A 98 -17.05 11.08 16.26
#